data_AF-Q8F9H1-F1
#
_entry.id   AF-Q8F9H1-F1
#
_cell.length_a   1.000
_cell.length_b   1.000
_cell.length_c   1.000
_cell.angle_alpha   90.00
_cell.angle_beta   90.00
_cell.angle_gamma   90.00
#
_symmetry.space_group_name_H-M   'P 1'
#
loop_
_entity.id
_entity.type
_entity.pdbx_description
1 polymer ?
#
loop_
_entity_poly.entity_id
_entity_poly.type
_entity_poly.pdbx_seq_one_letter_code
_entity_poly.pdbx_strand_id
1 'polypeptide(L)'
;MNPNELNVALIQCDLSWENQKANYEHVRNLIHSTLEKNSNKKPDLILLPETFATGFTMRSERIAEADEGPTETFLQEIANFTRATICAGWIRKNQNGKPFNTVSVVNPNGIIILRYSKIYPFTFGGENRHYSAGSEILSYNLNGFRITPFICYDIRFPEIFRKVAGETDIFTIHANWPVPRIHHWELILKTRAIENQAYVFGVNRIGVAGYNQSISHNGHSLAVAPNGDFVDAGEGNETILFYKAHKNSISDYRKDFPVLLDRKDPNLIGIKVTEHSSQI
;
A
#
# COMPACT_ATOMS: atom_id res chain seq x y z
N MET A 1 -21.66 -8.27 10.41
CA MET A 1 -20.70 -8.17 9.28
C MET A 1 -21.00 -9.31 8.32
N ASN A 2 -21.05 -9.03 7.01
CA ASN A 2 -21.18 -10.07 5.99
C ASN A 2 -19.76 -10.64 5.74
N PRO A 3 -19.48 -11.93 5.99
CA PRO A 3 -18.14 -12.49 5.83
C PRO A 3 -17.63 -12.49 4.37
N ASN A 4 -18.49 -12.11 3.41
CA ASN A 4 -18.14 -11.99 2.00
C ASN A 4 -17.88 -10.55 1.55
N GLU A 5 -17.95 -9.56 2.44
CA GLU A 5 -17.73 -8.15 2.13
C GLU A 5 -16.64 -7.54 3.02
N LEU A 6 -15.86 -6.64 2.46
CA LEU A 6 -14.89 -5.83 3.21
C LEU A 6 -15.00 -4.37 2.78
N ASN A 7 -15.36 -3.49 3.70
CA ASN A 7 -15.40 -2.06 3.47
C ASN A 7 -14.02 -1.47 3.74
N VAL A 8 -13.41 -0.86 2.73
CA VAL A 8 -12.06 -0.30 2.81
C VAL A 8 -12.12 1.20 2.60
N ALA A 9 -11.38 1.95 3.43
CA ALA A 9 -11.18 3.38 3.28
C ALA A 9 -9.71 3.67 2.93
N LEU A 10 -9.47 4.28 1.77
CA LEU A 10 -8.16 4.72 1.32
C LEU A 10 -8.02 6.22 1.62
N ILE A 11 -7.04 6.57 2.46
CA ILE A 11 -6.86 7.96 2.93
C ILE A 11 -5.82 8.66 2.05
N GLN A 12 -6.30 9.46 1.09
CA GLN A 12 -5.48 10.37 0.31
C GLN A 12 -5.39 11.71 1.04
N CYS A 13 -4.22 12.03 1.60
CA CYS A 13 -4.01 13.28 2.33
C CYS A 13 -2.63 13.88 2.06
N ASP A 14 -2.45 15.14 2.42
CA ASP A 14 -1.13 15.76 2.48
C ASP A 14 -0.41 15.35 3.77
N LEU A 15 0.92 15.34 3.73
CA LEU A 15 1.77 14.96 4.86
C LEU A 15 2.76 16.09 5.17
N SER A 16 2.71 16.56 6.40
CA SER A 16 3.68 17.50 6.95
C SER A 16 5.07 16.88 7.04
N TRP A 17 6.05 17.62 6.51
CA TRP A 17 7.45 17.19 6.44
C TRP A 17 8.10 17.08 7.83
N GLU A 18 8.53 15.87 8.19
CA GLU A 18 9.21 15.53 9.45
C GLU A 18 8.47 16.01 10.72
N ASN A 19 7.15 16.09 10.67
CA ASN A 19 6.33 16.54 11.80
C ASN A 19 5.23 15.53 12.14
N GLN A 20 5.59 14.59 13.03
CA GLN A 20 4.72 13.51 13.48
C GLN A 20 3.44 13.98 14.14
N LYS A 21 3.58 14.94 15.07
CA LYS A 21 2.43 15.46 15.80
C LYS A 21 1.40 16.08 14.84
N ALA A 22 1.85 16.89 13.88
CA ALA A 22 0.97 17.48 12.89
C ALA A 22 0.29 16.41 12.02
N ASN A 23 1.02 15.40 11.57
CA ASN A 23 0.45 14.30 10.77
C ASN A 23 -0.57 13.48 11.56
N TYR A 24 -0.31 13.18 12.84
CA TYR A 24 -1.25 12.46 13.70
C TYR A 24 -2.53 13.28 13.93
N GLU A 25 -2.41 14.56 14.25
CA GLU A 25 -3.55 15.46 14.43
C GLU A 25 -4.38 15.58 13.15
N HIS A 26 -3.72 15.80 12.00
CA HIS A 26 -4.38 15.91 10.71
C HIS A 26 -5.13 14.63 10.32
N VAL A 27 -4.46 13.48 10.36
CA VAL A 27 -5.08 12.19 10.03
C VAL A 27 -6.25 11.87 10.98
N ARG A 28 -6.08 12.12 12.29
CA ARG A 28 -7.17 11.92 13.26
C ARG A 28 -8.38 12.77 12.91
N ASN A 29 -8.17 14.07 12.67
CA ASN A 29 -9.26 14.99 12.34
C ASN A 29 -9.95 14.62 11.02
N LEU A 30 -9.17 14.21 10.01
CA LEU A 30 -9.69 13.79 8.71
C LEU A 30 -10.57 12.54 8.83
N ILE A 31 -10.08 11.51 9.53
CA ILE A 31 -10.83 10.27 9.76
C ILE A 31 -12.08 10.53 10.59
N HIS A 32 -11.95 11.22 11.73
CA HIS A 32 -13.08 11.50 12.63
C HIS A 32 -14.18 12.28 11.91
N SER A 33 -13.83 13.44 11.34
CA SER A 33 -14.82 14.32 10.69
C SER A 33 -15.50 13.66 9.50
N THR A 34 -14.79 12.80 8.76
CA THR A 34 -15.38 12.08 7.62
C THR A 34 -16.32 10.99 8.08
N LEU A 35 -15.95 10.19 9.09
CA LEU A 35 -16.81 9.14 9.61
C LEU A 35 -18.04 9.69 10.34
N GLU A 36 -17.92 10.84 11.01
CA GLU A 36 -19.07 11.56 11.58
C GLU A 36 -20.06 12.01 10.50
N LYS A 37 -19.56 12.63 9.42
CA LYS A 37 -20.39 13.07 8.28
C LYS A 37 -20.98 11.90 7.48
N ASN A 38 -20.35 10.73 7.56
CA ASN A 38 -20.74 9.53 6.82
C ASN A 38 -21.01 8.38 7.79
N SER A 39 -21.88 8.58 8.79
CA SER A 39 -22.15 7.58 9.85
C SER A 39 -22.60 6.20 9.33
N ASN A 40 -23.11 6.14 8.10
CA ASN A 40 -23.48 4.90 7.41
C ASN A 40 -22.29 4.16 6.78
N LYS A 41 -21.11 4.79 6.69
CA LYS A 41 -19.85 4.20 6.23
C LYS A 41 -19.05 3.74 7.44
N LYS A 42 -18.91 2.43 7.60
CA LYS A 42 -18.11 1.81 8.66
C LYS A 42 -17.01 0.98 7.99
N PRO A 43 -15.78 1.51 7.86
CA PRO A 43 -14.69 0.75 7.26
C PRO A 43 -14.29 -0.40 8.18
N ASP A 44 -14.03 -1.57 7.59
CA ASP A 44 -13.38 -2.71 8.24
C ASP A 44 -11.85 -2.56 8.19
N LEU A 45 -11.35 -1.85 7.17
CA LEU A 45 -9.94 -1.59 6.91
C LEU A 45 -9.72 -0.13 6.50
N ILE A 46 -8.74 0.54 7.12
CA ILE A 46 -8.31 1.89 6.77
C ILE A 46 -6.85 1.84 6.32
N LEU A 47 -6.57 2.39 5.14
CA LEU A 47 -5.25 2.42 4.52
C LEU A 47 -4.69 3.85 4.50
N LEU A 48 -3.51 4.06 5.05
CA LEU A 48 -2.80 5.36 5.06
C LEU A 48 -1.57 5.33 4.15
N PRO A 49 -1.10 6.47 3.60
CA PRO A 49 0.04 6.51 2.69
C PRO A 49 1.36 5.96 3.27
N GLU A 50 2.35 5.77 2.41
CA GLU A 50 3.73 5.48 2.80
C GLU A 50 4.25 6.60 3.71
N THR A 51 4.94 6.24 4.80
CA THR A 51 5.52 7.21 5.73
C THR A 51 4.55 8.27 6.26
N PHE A 52 3.25 7.95 6.43
CA PHE A 52 2.22 8.91 6.85
C PHE A 52 2.64 9.71 8.09
N ALA A 53 3.37 9.08 9.02
CA ALA A 53 3.80 9.71 10.26
C ALA A 53 4.73 10.91 10.01
N THR A 54 5.54 10.94 8.95
CA THR A 54 6.65 11.90 8.83
C THR A 54 6.82 12.52 7.45
N GLY A 55 6.14 11.99 6.43
CA GLY A 55 6.57 12.17 5.05
C GLY A 55 7.90 11.44 4.76
N PHE A 56 8.30 11.44 3.49
CA PHE A 56 9.42 10.62 3.04
C PHE A 56 10.74 11.40 3.00
N THR A 57 11.61 11.20 3.99
CA THR A 57 12.90 11.88 4.14
C THR A 57 14.08 10.91 4.08
N MET A 58 15.22 11.34 3.54
CA MET A 58 16.46 10.55 3.61
C MET A 58 17.14 10.65 5.00
N ARG A 59 16.65 11.48 5.91
CA ARG A 59 17.13 11.57 7.30
C ARG A 59 16.46 10.52 8.19
N SER A 60 16.44 9.28 7.73
CA SER A 60 15.71 8.16 8.34
C SER A 60 16.04 7.97 9.84
N GLU A 61 17.31 8.03 10.23
CA GLU A 61 17.76 7.90 11.62
C GLU A 61 17.13 8.93 12.58
N ARG A 62 16.80 10.12 12.08
CA ARG A 62 16.20 11.19 12.89
C ARG A 62 14.75 10.90 13.26
N ILE A 63 14.05 10.22 12.37
CA ILE A 63 12.59 10.00 12.44
C ILE A 63 12.22 8.55 12.75
N ALA A 64 13.20 7.65 12.80
CA ALA A 64 12.97 6.26 13.08
C ALA A 64 12.52 6.07 14.54
N GLU A 65 11.46 5.31 14.71
CA GLU A 65 10.90 4.96 16.01
C GLU A 65 11.17 3.49 16.34
N ALA A 66 11.29 3.15 17.62
CA ALA A 66 11.31 1.76 18.03
C ALA A 66 9.92 1.13 17.83
N ASP A 67 9.86 -0.19 17.78
CA ASP A 67 8.61 -0.94 17.94
C ASP A 67 7.88 -0.45 19.21
N GLU A 68 6.55 -0.40 19.16
CA GLU A 68 5.67 0.11 20.22
C GLU A 68 5.91 1.60 20.55
N GLY A 69 6.53 2.33 19.63
CA GLY A 69 6.73 3.77 19.71
C GLY A 69 5.47 4.61 19.39
N PRO A 70 5.63 5.94 19.32
CA PRO A 70 4.51 6.88 19.15
C PRO A 70 3.61 6.61 17.95
N THR A 71 4.16 6.18 16.81
CA THR A 71 3.37 5.85 15.62
C THR A 71 2.44 4.68 15.89
N GLU A 72 2.95 3.58 16.47
CA GLU A 72 2.13 2.40 16.75
C GLU A 72 1.10 2.70 17.84
N THR A 73 1.46 3.49 18.86
CA THR A 73 0.48 3.99 19.85
C THR A 73 -0.66 4.76 19.18
N PHE A 74 -0.34 5.70 18.27
CA PHE A 74 -1.34 6.43 17.51
C PHE A 74 -2.24 5.49 16.67
N LEU A 75 -1.66 4.49 16.01
CA LEU A 75 -2.43 3.54 15.21
C LEU A 75 -3.37 2.70 16.08
N GLN A 76 -2.95 2.31 17.29
CA GLN A 76 -3.80 1.61 18.25
C GLN A 76 -4.97 2.48 18.73
N GLU A 77 -4.74 3.77 18.99
CA GLU A 77 -5.81 4.72 19.34
C GLU A 77 -6.85 4.82 18.21
N ILE A 78 -6.41 5.01 16.97
CA ILE A 78 -7.30 5.12 15.82
C ILE A 78 -8.05 3.82 15.55
N ALA A 79 -7.39 2.65 15.67
CA ALA A 79 -8.02 1.35 15.51
C ALA A 79 -9.15 1.14 16.54
N ASN A 80 -8.88 1.47 17.81
CA ASN A 80 -9.85 1.37 18.89
C ASN A 80 -11.03 2.33 18.70
N PHE A 81 -10.78 3.56 18.27
CA PHE A 81 -11.82 4.56 18.02
C PHE A 81 -12.73 4.16 16.86
N THR A 82 -12.13 3.80 15.71
CA THR A 82 -12.86 3.48 14.48
C THR A 82 -13.48 2.09 14.50
N ARG A 83 -12.99 1.20 15.37
CA ARG A 83 -13.27 -0.24 15.36
C ARG A 83 -12.90 -0.90 14.02
N ALA A 84 -11.92 -0.33 13.33
CA ALA A 84 -11.40 -0.82 12.05
C ALA A 84 -9.96 -1.33 12.20
N THR A 85 -9.54 -2.19 11.29
CA THR A 85 -8.12 -2.52 11.13
C THR A 85 -7.43 -1.35 10.43
N ILE A 86 -6.27 -0.92 10.93
CA ILE A 86 -5.48 0.16 10.32
C ILE A 86 -4.22 -0.42 9.71
N CYS A 87 -3.90 -0.03 8.47
CA CYS A 87 -2.68 -0.41 7.77
C CYS A 87 -1.97 0.85 7.29
N ALA A 88 -0.80 1.16 7.85
CA ALA A 88 -0.20 2.48 7.72
C ALA A 88 1.33 2.48 7.72
N GLY A 89 1.93 3.34 6.88
CA GLY A 89 3.38 3.42 6.67
C GLY A 89 4.13 4.33 7.65
N TRP A 90 5.27 3.89 8.19
CA TRP A 90 6.12 4.64 9.12
C TRP A 90 7.58 4.13 9.06
N ILE A 91 8.49 4.83 9.76
CA ILE A 91 9.91 4.47 9.77
C ILE A 91 10.27 3.79 11.09
N ARG A 92 10.65 2.51 10.99
CA ARG A 92 10.97 1.64 12.12
C ARG A 92 12.48 1.51 12.30
N LYS A 93 12.96 1.59 13.53
CA LYS A 93 14.38 1.36 13.85
C LYS A 93 14.77 -0.07 13.50
N ASN A 94 15.98 -0.21 12.98
CA ASN A 94 16.66 -1.48 12.82
C ASN A 94 17.83 -1.50 13.81
N GLN A 95 17.86 -2.45 14.73
CA GLN A 95 18.92 -2.50 15.75
C GLN A 95 20.31 -2.75 15.15
N ASN A 96 20.37 -3.38 13.97
CA ASN A 96 21.61 -3.83 13.34
C ASN A 96 21.90 -3.12 12.00
N GLY A 97 21.29 -1.96 11.75
CA GLY A 97 21.51 -1.25 10.50
C GLY A 97 20.63 -0.02 10.33
N LYS A 98 20.50 0.43 9.09
CA LYS A 98 19.63 1.56 8.74
C LYS A 98 18.16 1.24 9.03
N PRO A 99 17.32 2.21 9.37
CA PRO A 99 15.89 2.03 9.57
C PRO A 99 15.18 1.33 8.40
N PHE A 100 14.04 0.71 8.70
CA PHE A 100 13.15 0.14 7.71
C PHE A 100 12.01 1.10 7.37
N ASN A 101 11.71 1.24 6.09
CA ASN A 101 10.43 1.77 5.63
C ASN A 101 9.38 0.67 5.83
N THR A 102 8.44 0.88 6.75
CA THR A 102 7.58 -0.17 7.31
C THR A 102 6.11 0.18 7.15
N VAL A 103 5.26 -0.82 6.96
CA VAL A 103 3.82 -0.72 7.16
C VAL A 103 3.43 -1.63 8.32
N SER A 104 2.77 -1.06 9.33
CA SER A 104 2.19 -1.84 10.43
C SER A 104 0.69 -2.03 10.21
N VAL A 105 0.19 -3.20 10.60
CA VAL A 105 -1.23 -3.55 10.61
C VAL A 105 -1.69 -3.68 12.06
N VAL A 106 -2.69 -2.91 12.46
CA VAL A 106 -3.23 -2.90 13.83
C VAL A 106 -4.70 -3.24 13.80
N ASN A 107 -5.13 -4.22 14.58
CA ASN A 107 -6.52 -4.67 14.61
C ASN A 107 -7.42 -3.75 15.47
N PRO A 108 -8.75 -3.91 15.42
CA PRO A 108 -9.71 -3.09 16.18
C PRO A 108 -9.60 -3.16 17.73
N ASN A 109 -8.78 -4.08 18.25
CA ASN A 109 -8.49 -4.20 19.69
C ASN A 109 -7.13 -3.57 20.06
N GLY A 110 -6.47 -2.89 19.12
CA GLY A 110 -5.14 -2.30 19.32
C GLY A 110 -3.99 -3.32 19.29
N ILE A 111 -4.18 -4.53 18.77
CA ILE A 111 -3.10 -5.50 18.63
C ILE A 111 -2.40 -5.30 17.30
N ILE A 112 -1.08 -5.20 17.32
CA ILE A 112 -0.23 -5.12 16.13
C ILE A 112 -0.14 -6.53 15.53
N ILE A 113 -0.74 -6.73 14.36
CA ILE A 113 -0.81 -8.02 13.67
C ILE A 113 0.48 -8.30 12.91
N LEU A 114 1.06 -7.27 12.30
CA LEU A 114 2.11 -7.42 11.30
C LEU A 114 2.92 -6.12 11.16
N ARG A 115 4.22 -6.27 10.85
CA ARG A 115 5.14 -5.19 10.46
C ARG A 115 5.86 -5.58 9.17
N TYR A 116 5.37 -5.13 8.02
CA TYR A 116 6.02 -5.38 6.72
C TYR A 116 7.09 -4.32 6.45
N SER A 117 8.31 -4.74 6.14
CA SER A 117 9.41 -3.84 5.74
C SER A 117 9.58 -3.88 4.22
N LYS A 118 9.63 -2.72 3.57
CA LYS A 118 9.76 -2.55 2.12
C LYS A 118 10.91 -3.38 1.56
N ILE A 119 10.61 -4.30 0.66
CA ILE A 119 11.61 -5.21 0.07
C ILE A 119 12.53 -4.45 -0.88
N TYR A 120 11.98 -3.51 -1.66
CA TYR A 120 12.75 -2.77 -2.66
C TYR A 120 12.87 -1.28 -2.33
N PRO A 121 13.94 -0.84 -1.63
CA PRO A 121 14.27 0.57 -1.53
C PRO A 121 14.51 1.17 -2.93
N PHE A 122 14.02 2.39 -3.18
CA PHE A 122 14.19 3.12 -4.43
C PHE A 122 15.65 3.55 -4.66
N THR A 123 16.42 2.69 -5.31
CA THR A 123 17.87 2.88 -5.54
C THR A 123 18.21 4.10 -6.40
N PHE A 124 17.41 4.39 -7.43
CA PHE A 124 17.61 5.58 -8.27
C PHE A 124 17.49 6.88 -7.48
N GLY A 125 16.57 6.94 -6.51
CA GLY A 125 16.44 8.06 -5.57
C GLY A 125 17.42 8.01 -4.39
N GLY A 126 18.24 6.97 -4.29
CA GLY A 126 19.20 6.78 -3.20
C GLY A 126 18.62 6.28 -1.89
N GLU A 127 17.36 5.84 -1.86
CA GLU A 127 16.69 5.34 -0.63
C GLU A 127 17.49 4.22 0.03
N ASN A 128 18.12 3.36 -0.78
CA ASN A 128 18.96 2.25 -0.32
C ASN A 128 20.19 2.69 0.49
N ARG A 129 20.61 3.96 0.46
CA ARG A 129 21.70 4.48 1.31
C ARG A 129 21.21 4.85 2.71
N HIS A 130 19.91 5.06 2.89
CA HIS A 130 19.31 5.56 4.12
C HIS A 130 18.36 4.55 4.78
N TYR A 131 17.92 3.54 4.04
CA TYR A 131 17.01 2.51 4.51
C TYR A 131 17.57 1.11 4.26
N SER A 132 17.20 0.17 5.12
CA SER A 132 17.44 -1.26 4.92
C SER A 132 16.31 -1.87 4.08
N ALA A 133 16.64 -2.88 3.28
CA ALA A 133 15.66 -3.67 2.54
C ALA A 133 15.05 -4.74 3.47
N GLY A 134 13.73 -4.91 3.39
CA GLY A 134 13.05 -6.10 3.92
C GLY A 134 13.38 -7.36 3.11
N SER A 135 13.02 -8.52 3.64
CA SER A 135 13.31 -9.81 3.00
C SER A 135 12.13 -10.78 2.99
N GLU A 136 10.96 -10.37 3.48
CA GLU A 136 9.82 -11.25 3.70
C GLU A 136 8.55 -10.65 3.08
N ILE A 137 7.76 -11.50 2.43
CA ILE A 137 6.38 -11.19 2.05
C ILE A 137 5.51 -11.64 3.21
N LEU A 138 4.79 -10.71 3.82
CA LEU A 138 3.92 -11.00 4.96
C LEU A 138 2.46 -10.82 4.55
N SER A 139 1.58 -11.66 5.06
CA SER A 139 0.13 -11.58 4.81
C SER A 139 -0.65 -11.76 6.10
N TYR A 140 -1.85 -11.21 6.15
CA TYR A 140 -2.78 -11.35 7.27
C TYR A 140 -4.19 -11.65 6.77
N ASN A 141 -5.03 -12.19 7.65
CA ASN A 141 -6.44 -12.44 7.35
C ASN A 141 -7.32 -11.38 8.01
N LEU A 142 -8.28 -10.84 7.25
CA LEU A 142 -9.30 -9.93 7.77
C LEU A 142 -10.64 -10.26 7.13
N ASN A 143 -11.64 -10.60 7.94
CA ASN A 143 -12.99 -10.98 7.49
C ASN A 143 -12.96 -12.03 6.34
N GLY A 144 -12.05 -13.01 6.43
CA GLY A 144 -11.89 -14.05 5.41
C GLY A 144 -11.11 -13.64 4.16
N PHE A 145 -10.65 -12.38 4.02
CA PHE A 145 -9.74 -11.95 2.97
C PHE A 145 -8.29 -12.12 3.38
N ARG A 146 -7.47 -12.71 2.50
CA ARG A 146 -6.01 -12.76 2.64
C ARG A 146 -5.41 -11.50 2.05
N ILE A 147 -4.77 -10.68 2.87
CA ILE A 147 -4.29 -9.35 2.50
C ILE A 147 -2.77 -9.30 2.61
N THR A 148 -2.12 -8.79 1.57
CA THR A 148 -0.66 -8.68 1.48
C THR A 148 -0.28 -7.21 1.22
N PRO A 149 0.29 -6.51 2.23
CA PRO A 149 0.74 -5.13 2.05
C PRO A 149 2.11 -5.07 1.36
N PHE A 150 2.26 -4.06 0.51
CA PHE A 150 3.50 -3.68 -0.16
C PHE A 150 3.67 -2.16 -0.12
N ILE A 151 4.89 -1.67 -0.36
CA ILE A 151 5.20 -0.24 -0.23
C ILE A 151 5.76 0.29 -1.55
N CYS A 152 5.01 1.22 -2.16
CA CYS A 152 5.46 2.13 -3.20
C CYS A 152 6.26 1.43 -4.32
N TYR A 153 7.59 1.54 -4.30
CA TYR A 153 8.49 1.02 -5.31
C TYR A 153 8.39 -0.51 -5.52
N ASP A 154 7.93 -1.25 -4.50
CA ASP A 154 7.65 -2.68 -4.58
C ASP A 154 6.75 -3.05 -5.78
N ILE A 155 5.79 -2.18 -6.15
CA ILE A 155 4.85 -2.48 -7.25
C ILE A 155 5.54 -2.68 -8.60
N ARG A 156 6.76 -2.16 -8.77
CA ARG A 156 7.51 -2.32 -10.01
C ARG A 156 8.00 -3.74 -10.25
N PHE A 157 8.05 -4.57 -9.21
CA PHE A 157 8.60 -5.91 -9.24
C PHE A 157 7.45 -6.92 -9.26
N PRO A 158 6.96 -7.35 -10.44
CA PRO A 158 5.86 -8.30 -10.51
C PRO A 158 6.15 -9.60 -9.76
N GLU A 159 7.42 -9.99 -9.62
CA GLU A 159 7.87 -11.27 -9.07
C GLU A 159 7.32 -11.52 -7.66
N ILE A 160 7.34 -10.49 -6.78
CA ILE A 160 6.83 -10.64 -5.42
C ILE A 160 5.30 -10.79 -5.38
N PHE A 161 4.58 -10.18 -6.32
CA PHE A 161 3.12 -10.34 -6.45
C PHE A 161 2.78 -11.70 -7.04
N ARG A 162 3.49 -12.11 -8.09
CA ARG A 162 3.33 -13.43 -8.72
C ARG A 162 3.62 -14.55 -7.73
N LYS A 163 4.60 -14.38 -6.84
CA LYS A 163 4.95 -15.38 -5.83
C LYS A 163 3.77 -15.77 -4.93
N VAL A 164 2.88 -14.84 -4.62
CA VAL A 164 1.70 -15.07 -3.77
C VAL A 164 0.37 -14.96 -4.52
N ALA A 165 0.40 -14.94 -5.86
CA ALA A 165 -0.81 -14.85 -6.66
C ALA A 165 -1.67 -16.13 -6.53
N GLY A 166 -2.97 -15.96 -6.27
CA GLY A 166 -3.89 -17.04 -5.88
C GLY A 166 -3.93 -17.28 -4.37
N GLU A 167 -2.87 -16.92 -3.65
CA GLU A 167 -2.79 -16.95 -2.18
C GLU A 167 -3.19 -15.62 -1.53
N THR A 168 -3.13 -14.53 -2.30
CA THR A 168 -3.61 -13.21 -1.90
C THR A 168 -4.94 -12.88 -2.57
N ASP A 169 -5.84 -12.24 -1.82
CA ASP A 169 -7.13 -11.75 -2.30
C ASP A 169 -7.12 -10.22 -2.50
N ILE A 170 -6.35 -9.51 -1.67
CA ILE A 170 -6.19 -8.06 -1.72
C ILE A 170 -4.71 -7.70 -1.54
N PHE A 171 -4.14 -6.97 -2.49
CA PHE A 171 -2.87 -6.28 -2.31
C PHE A 171 -3.13 -4.84 -1.86
N THR A 172 -2.43 -4.37 -0.82
CA THR A 172 -2.45 -2.95 -0.44
C THR A 172 -1.12 -2.32 -0.75
N ILE A 173 -1.13 -1.17 -1.43
CA ILE A 173 0.07 -0.45 -1.82
C ILE A 173 0.08 0.90 -1.13
N HIS A 174 1.03 1.09 -0.23
CA HIS A 174 1.20 2.35 0.49
C HIS A 174 2.28 3.17 -0.20
N ALA A 175 1.97 4.39 -0.65
CA ALA A 175 2.83 5.13 -1.56
C ALA A 175 3.06 6.60 -1.21
N ASN A 176 4.25 7.06 -1.57
CA ASN A 176 4.67 8.43 -1.73
C ASN A 176 5.15 8.62 -3.18
N TRP A 177 4.19 8.53 -4.12
CA TRP A 177 4.46 8.41 -5.55
C TRP A 177 4.28 9.76 -6.26
N PRO A 178 5.33 10.28 -6.94
CA PRO A 178 5.33 11.65 -7.42
C PRO A 178 4.68 11.82 -8.80
N VAL A 179 4.24 13.04 -9.09
CA VAL A 179 3.56 13.44 -10.34
C VAL A 179 4.28 12.97 -11.62
N PRO A 180 5.62 13.08 -11.76
CA PRO A 180 6.29 12.71 -13.01
C PRO A 180 6.10 11.24 -13.44
N ARG A 181 5.63 10.37 -12.53
CA ARG A 181 5.39 8.95 -12.81
C ARG A 181 3.95 8.54 -12.49
N ILE A 182 3.02 9.48 -12.35
CA ILE A 182 1.64 9.17 -11.93
C ILE A 182 0.93 8.22 -12.91
N HIS A 183 1.19 8.37 -14.21
CA HIS A 183 0.67 7.43 -15.21
C HIS A 183 1.16 5.99 -14.99
N HIS A 184 2.41 5.80 -14.54
CA HIS A 184 2.91 4.47 -14.19
C HIS A 184 2.20 3.90 -12.95
N TRP A 185 1.86 4.75 -11.98
CA TRP A 185 1.16 4.33 -10.76
C TRP A 185 -0.18 3.69 -11.11
N GLU A 186 -1.03 4.40 -11.87
CA GLU A 186 -2.33 3.87 -12.26
C GLU A 186 -2.23 2.59 -13.10
N LEU A 187 -1.37 2.59 -14.12
CA LEU A 187 -1.22 1.44 -15.01
C LEU A 187 -0.73 0.20 -14.25
N ILE A 188 0.29 0.34 -13.42
CA ILE A 188 0.86 -0.80 -12.69
C ILE A 188 -0.16 -1.36 -11.70
N LEU A 189 -0.90 -0.52 -10.95
CA LEU A 189 -1.93 -1.02 -10.03
C LEU A 189 -3.00 -1.84 -10.76
N LYS A 190 -3.47 -1.34 -11.91
CA LYS A 190 -4.44 -2.05 -12.75
C LYS A 190 -3.88 -3.38 -13.27
N THR A 191 -2.65 -3.38 -13.76
CA THR A 191 -1.97 -4.61 -14.20
C THR A 191 -1.82 -5.61 -13.07
N ARG A 192 -1.43 -5.18 -11.86
CA ARG A 192 -1.28 -6.06 -10.69
C ARG A 192 -2.61 -6.69 -10.29
N ALA A 193 -3.73 -5.99 -10.43
CA ALA A 193 -5.05 -6.54 -10.14
C ALA A 193 -5.42 -7.63 -11.14
N ILE A 194 -5.28 -7.33 -12.44
CA ILE A 194 -5.66 -8.21 -13.54
C ILE A 194 -4.80 -9.47 -13.55
N GLU A 195 -3.47 -9.34 -13.55
CA GLU A 195 -2.58 -10.49 -13.74
C GLU A 195 -2.64 -11.47 -12.55
N ASN A 196 -2.91 -10.95 -11.34
CA ASN A 196 -3.00 -11.75 -10.12
C ASN A 196 -4.43 -12.14 -9.74
N GLN A 197 -5.43 -11.68 -10.50
CA GLN A 197 -6.85 -11.86 -10.24
C GLN A 197 -7.19 -11.59 -8.77
N ALA A 198 -6.82 -10.42 -8.29
CA ALA A 198 -6.95 -9.96 -6.91
C ALA A 198 -7.33 -8.48 -6.87
N TYR A 199 -7.94 -8.02 -5.79
CA TYR A 199 -8.08 -6.58 -5.59
C TYR A 199 -6.70 -5.94 -5.38
N VAL A 200 -6.55 -4.69 -5.85
CA VAL A 200 -5.39 -3.86 -5.55
C VAL A 200 -5.87 -2.51 -5.07
N PHE A 201 -5.48 -2.15 -3.85
CA PHE A 201 -5.81 -0.87 -3.22
C PHE A 201 -4.53 -0.06 -3.03
N GLY A 202 -4.32 0.93 -3.88
CA GLY A 202 -3.18 1.85 -3.79
C GLY A 202 -3.56 3.14 -3.10
N VAL A 203 -2.94 3.45 -1.96
CA VAL A 203 -3.09 4.72 -1.26
C VAL A 203 -1.84 5.57 -1.45
N ASN A 204 -2.03 6.76 -2.01
CA ASN A 204 -0.97 7.71 -2.29
C ASN A 204 -1.28 9.05 -1.61
N ARG A 205 -0.23 9.79 -1.27
CA ARG A 205 -0.37 11.14 -0.73
C ARG A 205 -0.58 12.19 -1.82
N ILE A 206 -1.02 13.38 -1.40
CA ILE A 206 -1.03 14.61 -2.20
C ILE A 206 -0.03 15.61 -1.64
N GLY A 207 0.05 16.79 -2.26
CA GLY A 207 0.82 17.94 -1.80
C GLY A 207 2.27 17.92 -2.26
N VAL A 208 3.13 18.56 -1.49
CA VAL A 208 4.55 18.73 -1.84
C VAL A 208 5.46 18.04 -0.82
N ALA A 209 6.56 17.49 -1.31
CA ALA A 209 7.52 16.71 -0.54
C ALA A 209 8.96 17.15 -0.80
N GLY A 210 9.86 16.56 -0.02
CA GLY A 210 11.29 16.72 -0.20
C GLY A 210 11.80 17.98 0.50
N TYR A 211 13.13 18.07 0.55
CA TYR A 211 13.78 19.29 1.01
C TYR A 211 13.35 20.46 0.11
N ASN A 212 12.92 21.56 0.73
CA ASN A 212 12.34 22.74 0.08
C ASN A 212 11.07 22.48 -0.76
N GLN A 213 10.29 21.44 -0.45
CA GLN A 213 8.98 21.17 -1.09
C GLN A 213 9.06 21.03 -2.63
N SER A 214 10.16 20.45 -3.11
CA SER A 214 10.49 20.41 -4.55
C SER A 214 9.81 19.28 -5.33
N ILE A 215 9.15 18.32 -4.67
CA ILE A 215 8.55 17.15 -5.31
C ILE A 215 7.04 17.17 -5.15
N SER A 216 6.31 17.34 -6.24
CA SER A 216 4.85 17.36 -6.25
C SER A 216 4.25 15.95 -6.27
N HIS A 217 3.15 15.78 -5.54
CA HIS A 217 2.32 14.60 -5.43
C HIS A 217 0.86 15.00 -5.65
N ASN A 218 0.17 14.33 -6.54
CA ASN A 218 -1.21 14.65 -6.90
C ASN A 218 -2.20 13.52 -6.58
N GLY A 219 -1.80 12.54 -5.77
CA GLY A 219 -2.71 11.52 -5.27
C GLY A 219 -2.95 10.40 -6.26
N HIS A 220 -4.16 10.31 -6.80
CA HIS A 220 -4.68 9.15 -7.54
C HIS A 220 -4.68 7.86 -6.71
N SER A 221 -5.07 7.94 -5.44
CA SER A 221 -5.37 6.74 -4.67
C SER A 221 -6.48 5.95 -5.38
N LEU A 222 -6.26 4.66 -5.56
CA LEU A 222 -6.98 3.87 -6.55
C LEU A 222 -7.41 2.54 -5.95
N ALA A 223 -8.70 2.21 -6.10
CA ALA A 223 -9.23 0.90 -5.78
C ALA A 223 -9.54 0.14 -7.07
N VAL A 224 -8.89 -1.01 -7.28
CA VAL A 224 -9.02 -1.82 -8.49
C VAL A 224 -9.54 -3.22 -8.14
N ALA A 225 -10.57 -3.65 -8.87
CA ALA A 225 -11.16 -4.98 -8.80
C ALA A 225 -10.34 -6.03 -9.58
N PRO A 226 -10.54 -7.34 -9.32
CA PRO A 226 -9.79 -8.41 -9.99
C PRO A 226 -9.86 -8.40 -11.52
N ASN A 227 -10.96 -7.88 -12.09
CA ASN A 227 -11.16 -7.76 -13.54
C ASN A 227 -10.56 -6.48 -14.15
N GLY A 228 -10.01 -5.58 -13.32
CA GLY A 228 -9.45 -4.29 -13.76
C GLY A 228 -10.39 -3.09 -13.62
N ASP A 229 -11.67 -3.28 -13.28
CA ASP A 229 -12.58 -2.16 -12.99
C ASP A 229 -12.05 -1.38 -11.79
N PHE A 230 -12.16 -0.05 -11.82
CA PHE A 230 -11.52 0.78 -10.80
C PHE A 230 -12.32 2.02 -10.41
N VAL A 231 -12.01 2.55 -9.23
CA VAL A 231 -12.46 3.85 -8.74
C VAL A 231 -11.23 4.65 -8.29
N ASP A 232 -11.14 5.89 -8.74
CA ASP A 232 -10.07 6.84 -8.42
C ASP A 232 -10.55 7.88 -7.39
N ALA A 233 -9.70 8.19 -6.41
CA ALA A 233 -9.92 9.25 -5.42
C ALA A 233 -9.80 10.66 -6.03
N GLY A 234 -9.25 10.78 -7.23
CA GLY A 234 -9.06 12.02 -7.96
C GLY A 234 -7.74 12.71 -7.64
N GLU A 235 -7.53 13.82 -8.34
CA GLU A 235 -6.28 14.56 -8.35
C GLU A 235 -6.26 15.66 -7.29
N GLY A 236 -5.15 15.76 -6.56
CA GLY A 236 -4.74 16.95 -5.79
C GLY A 236 -5.59 17.30 -4.56
N ASN A 237 -6.69 16.58 -4.33
CA ASN A 237 -7.63 16.85 -3.24
C ASN A 237 -7.51 15.82 -2.14
N GLU A 238 -7.64 16.29 -0.90
CA GLU A 238 -7.74 15.41 0.26
C GLU A 238 -9.06 14.64 0.17
N THR A 239 -8.98 13.31 0.25
CA THR A 239 -10.12 12.43 -0.04
C THR A 239 -10.01 11.11 0.73
N ILE A 240 -11.12 10.66 1.29
CA ILE A 240 -11.28 9.29 1.76
C ILE A 240 -12.10 8.53 0.73
N LEU A 241 -11.44 7.67 -0.06
CA LEU A 241 -12.11 6.80 -1.01
C LEU A 241 -12.63 5.55 -0.28
N PHE A 242 -13.95 5.43 -0.19
CA PHE A 242 -14.59 4.23 0.34
C PHE A 242 -14.87 3.24 -0.80
N TYR A 243 -14.41 2.00 -0.63
CA TYR A 243 -14.64 0.91 -1.57
C TYR A 243 -15.17 -0.32 -0.83
N LYS A 244 -16.03 -1.10 -1.47
CA LYS A 244 -16.54 -2.36 -0.92
C LYS A 244 -16.03 -3.52 -1.77
N ALA A 245 -15.13 -4.32 -1.21
CA ALA A 245 -14.66 -5.55 -1.83
C ALA A 245 -15.66 -6.68 -1.58
N HIS A 246 -15.86 -7.52 -2.59
CA HIS A 246 -16.71 -8.71 -2.51
C HIS A 246 -15.86 -9.95 -2.75
N LYS A 247 -15.94 -10.93 -1.84
CA LYS A 247 -15.17 -12.17 -1.93
C LYS A 247 -15.49 -12.95 -3.21
N ASN A 248 -16.77 -12.96 -3.60
CA ASN A 248 -17.25 -13.64 -4.79
C ASN A 248 -16.65 -13.06 -6.08
N SER A 249 -16.39 -11.76 -6.16
CA SER A 249 -15.75 -11.15 -7.33
C SER A 249 -14.34 -11.71 -7.60
N ILE A 250 -13.67 -12.25 -6.59
CA ILE A 250 -12.38 -12.94 -6.77
C ILE A 250 -12.61 -14.39 -7.20
N SER A 251 -13.44 -15.14 -6.46
CA SER A 251 -13.65 -16.56 -6.72
C SER A 251 -14.32 -16.82 -8.06
N ASP A 252 -15.33 -16.01 -8.41
CA ASP A 252 -16.07 -16.13 -9.67
C ASP A 252 -15.16 -15.78 -10.83
N TYR A 253 -14.38 -14.69 -10.74
CA TYR A 253 -13.45 -14.31 -11.80
C TYR A 253 -12.33 -15.35 -12.02
N ARG A 254 -11.77 -15.91 -10.95
CA ARG A 254 -10.78 -17.00 -11.04
C ARG A 254 -11.37 -18.29 -11.59
N LYS A 255 -12.66 -18.54 -11.38
CA LYS A 255 -13.37 -19.70 -11.92
C LYS A 255 -13.69 -19.52 -13.41
N ASP A 256 -14.20 -18.35 -13.78
CA ASP A 256 -14.64 -18.05 -15.14
C ASP A 256 -13.46 -17.78 -16.09
N PHE A 257 -12.34 -17.28 -15.56
CA PHE A 257 -11.11 -17.04 -16.32
C PHE A 257 -9.87 -17.55 -15.55
N PRO A 258 -9.60 -18.87 -15.54
CA PRO A 258 -8.65 -19.51 -14.62
C PRO A 258 -7.16 -19.37 -15.00
N VAL A 259 -6.71 -18.19 -15.41
CA VAL A 259 -5.34 -17.95 -15.91
C VAL A 259 -4.23 -18.25 -14.90
N LEU A 260 -4.53 -18.23 -13.60
CA LEU A 260 -3.55 -18.61 -12.59
C LEU A 260 -3.17 -20.10 -12.67
N LEU A 261 -4.04 -20.97 -13.17
CA LEU A 261 -3.76 -22.39 -13.37
C LEU A 261 -2.82 -22.65 -14.57
N ASP A 262 -2.81 -21.73 -15.55
CA ASP A 262 -1.97 -21.83 -16.75
C ASP A 262 -0.53 -21.37 -16.53
N ARG A 263 -0.21 -20.90 -15.31
CA ARG A 263 1.13 -20.45 -14.95
C ARG A 263 2.14 -21.59 -15.06
N LYS A 264 3.29 -21.28 -15.65
CA LYS A 264 4.47 -22.14 -15.66
C LYS A 264 5.51 -21.58 -14.70
N ASP A 265 6.37 -22.45 -14.17
CA ASP A 265 7.57 -22.02 -13.46
C ASP A 265 8.46 -21.24 -14.44
N PRO A 266 8.75 -19.94 -14.19
CA PRO A 266 9.60 -19.15 -15.06
C PRO A 266 10.99 -19.75 -15.27
N ASN A 267 11.52 -20.51 -14.30
CA ASN A 267 12.84 -21.16 -14.41
C ASN A 267 12.86 -22.30 -15.44
N LEU A 268 11.69 -22.82 -15.84
CA LEU A 268 11.57 -23.88 -16.83
C LEU A 268 11.33 -23.34 -18.26
N ILE A 269 11.21 -22.02 -18.42
CA ILE A 269 10.96 -21.40 -19.73
C ILE A 269 12.31 -21.11 -20.41
N GLY A 270 12.57 -21.79 -21.53
CA GLY A 270 13.77 -21.57 -22.33
C GLY A 270 13.74 -20.22 -23.07
N ILE A 271 14.88 -19.53 -23.09
CA ILE A 271 15.06 -18.27 -23.84
C ILE A 271 15.91 -18.58 -25.07
N LYS A 272 15.39 -18.31 -26.27
CA LYS A 272 16.12 -18.39 -27.53
C LYS A 272 16.18 -17.02 -28.19
N VAL A 273 17.40 -16.51 -28.42
CA VAL A 273 17.63 -15.28 -29.18
C VAL A 273 18.03 -15.66 -30.60
N THR A 274 17.30 -15.18 -31.61
CA THR A 274 17.67 -15.36 -33.03
C THR A 274 18.11 -14.03 -33.61
N GLU A 275 19.31 -13.97 -34.16
CA GLU A 275 19.76 -12.82 -34.93
C GLU A 275 19.11 -12.82 -36.33
N HIS A 276 18.72 -11.64 -36.79
CA HIS A 276 18.33 -11.47 -38.19
C HIS A 276 19.61 -11.46 -39.02
N SER A 277 19.88 -12.52 -39.77
CA SER A 277 20.99 -12.51 -40.73
C SER A 277 20.69 -11.48 -41.81
N SER A 278 21.40 -10.36 -41.82
CA SER A 278 21.49 -9.47 -42.96
C SER A 278 22.32 -10.17 -44.05
N GLN A 279 21.69 -11.09 -44.78
CA GLN A 279 22.17 -11.45 -46.11
C GLN A 279 21.85 -10.26 -47.02
N ILE A 280 22.87 -9.43 -47.23
CA ILE A 280 23.00 -8.57 -48.42
C ILE A 280 23.76 -9.39 -49.46
#